data_AF-A0A2V7WEP8-F1
#
_entry.id   AF-A0A2V7WEP8-F1
#
_cell.length_a   1.000
_cell.length_b   1.000
_cell.length_c   1.000
_cell.angle_alpha   90.00
_cell.angle_beta   90.00
_cell.angle_gamma   90.00
#
_symmetry.space_group_name_H-M   'P 1'
#
loop_
_entity.id
_entity.type
_entity.pdbx_description
1 polymer ?
#
loop_
_entity_poly.entity_id
_entity_poly.type
_entity_poly.pdbx_seq_one_letter_code
_entity_poly.pdbx_strand_id
1 'polypeptide(L)'
;MGSTPGALGQAFFRTSVQLFNPGSIRMTGRLVYHPAGAPAMAGDPFLSYSLEPGETRAIADLLPAMGLTGLGSLDVFPNTGTATPFLLVRVFDDAGAGGTTGFVEEAIPPARALVAAETGFLISPPDTALYRFNVGVRTLGSGATIAITVRNSAGAVTRTLTRTYPPNYFEQRDSASFLSGPPIGANESIAVQIVSGSAIVYGATVDNHTNDPSLQLAKTAP
;
A
#
# COMPACT_ATOMS: atom_id res chain seq x y z
N MET A 1 2.34 -3.07 3.05
CA MET A 1 2.80 -4.11 4.02
C MET A 1 4.30 -3.97 4.27
N GLY A 2 4.78 -4.27 5.47
CA GLY A 2 6.21 -4.38 5.78
C GLY A 2 6.51 -4.98 7.16
N SER A 3 7.77 -5.43 7.30
CA SER A 3 8.46 -5.81 8.54
C SER A 3 9.87 -5.24 8.43
N THR A 4 10.05 -3.96 8.68
CA THR A 4 11.27 -3.24 8.33
C THR A 4 11.46 -1.98 9.18
N PRO A 5 12.71 -1.55 9.44
CA PRO A 5 12.97 -0.22 9.98
C PRO A 5 12.36 0.88 9.10
N GLY A 6 11.86 1.93 9.73
CA GLY A 6 11.44 3.15 9.05
C GLY A 6 12.63 3.92 8.45
N ALA A 7 12.36 4.85 7.55
CA ALA A 7 13.38 5.60 6.81
C ALA A 7 14.38 6.38 7.71
N LEU A 8 13.98 6.76 8.92
CA LEU A 8 14.84 7.45 9.89
C LEU A 8 15.45 6.49 10.93
N GLY A 9 15.22 5.18 10.83
CA GLY A 9 15.73 4.16 11.75
C GLY A 9 15.10 4.15 13.15
N GLN A 10 14.16 5.04 13.43
CA GLN A 10 13.52 5.21 14.75
C GLN A 10 12.22 4.41 14.92
N ALA A 11 11.68 3.90 13.81
CA ALA A 11 10.48 3.07 13.76
C ALA A 11 10.84 1.66 13.32
N PHE A 12 10.03 0.68 13.72
CA PHE A 12 10.02 -0.65 13.14
C PHE A 12 8.60 -1.01 12.74
N PHE A 13 8.31 -0.89 11.45
CA PHE A 13 6.99 -1.18 10.91
C PHE A 13 6.78 -2.69 10.81
N ARG A 14 5.64 -3.17 11.29
CA ARG A 14 5.17 -4.56 11.18
C ARG A 14 3.82 -4.62 10.50
N THR A 15 3.44 -5.81 10.04
CA THR A 15 2.11 -6.03 9.47
C THR A 15 1.43 -7.23 10.10
N SER A 16 0.34 -6.99 10.81
CA SER A 16 -0.54 -8.05 11.30
C SER A 16 -1.71 -8.28 10.34
N VAL A 17 -2.18 -9.53 10.31
CA VAL A 17 -3.33 -9.94 9.50
C VAL A 17 -4.27 -10.77 10.37
N GLN A 18 -5.57 -10.48 10.30
CA GLN A 18 -6.62 -11.36 10.77
C GLN A 18 -7.43 -11.83 9.57
N LEU A 19 -7.62 -13.14 9.47
CA LEU A 19 -8.44 -13.79 8.46
C LEU A 19 -9.68 -14.35 9.14
N PHE A 20 -10.86 -14.05 8.60
CA PHE A 20 -12.12 -14.54 9.12
C PHE A 20 -12.91 -15.27 8.01
N ASN A 21 -13.43 -16.45 8.32
CA ASN A 21 -14.37 -17.17 7.49
C ASN A 21 -15.80 -16.91 7.97
N PRO A 22 -16.55 -15.97 7.37
CA PRO A 22 -17.96 -15.73 7.71
C PRO A 22 -18.93 -16.79 7.14
N GLY A 23 -18.43 -17.69 6.29
CA GLY A 23 -19.25 -18.65 5.56
C GLY A 23 -19.49 -19.96 6.31
N SER A 24 -20.28 -20.83 5.70
CA SER A 24 -20.59 -22.17 6.20
C SER A 24 -19.71 -23.28 5.60
N ILE A 25 -18.76 -22.92 4.73
CA ILE A 25 -17.84 -23.84 4.04
C ILE A 25 -16.42 -23.47 4.42
N ARG A 26 -15.55 -24.47 4.61
CA ARG A 26 -14.12 -24.26 4.86
C ARG A 26 -13.50 -23.44 3.72
N MET A 27 -12.78 -22.38 4.07
CA MET A 27 -12.03 -21.56 3.12
C MET A 27 -10.56 -21.96 3.11
N THR A 28 -9.95 -22.08 1.93
CA THR A 28 -8.52 -22.41 1.78
C THR A 28 -7.87 -21.54 0.71
N GLY A 29 -6.56 -21.33 0.82
CA GLY A 29 -5.83 -20.54 -0.16
C GLY A 29 -4.44 -20.15 0.32
N ARG A 30 -3.92 -19.08 -0.24
CA ARG A 30 -2.59 -18.54 0.08
C ARG A 30 -2.58 -17.02 0.14
N LEU A 31 -1.76 -16.50 1.05
CA LEU A 31 -1.32 -15.10 1.08
C LEU A 31 0.04 -15.04 0.39
N VAL A 32 0.17 -14.30 -0.70
CA VAL A 32 1.40 -14.26 -1.52
C VAL A 32 2.05 -12.89 -1.36
N TYR A 33 3.33 -12.87 -0.96
CA TYR A 33 4.10 -11.66 -0.75
C TYR A 33 4.93 -11.32 -1.99
N HIS A 34 4.76 -10.10 -2.50
CA HIS A 34 5.53 -9.57 -3.61
C HIS A 34 6.48 -8.47 -3.09
N PRO A 35 7.82 -8.69 -3.11
CA PRO A 35 8.78 -7.69 -2.65
C PRO A 35 8.65 -6.36 -3.41
N ALA A 36 8.83 -5.24 -2.70
CA ALA A 36 8.87 -3.93 -3.34
C ALA A 36 10.07 -3.81 -4.29
N GLY A 37 9.89 -3.06 -5.37
CA GLY A 37 10.98 -2.81 -6.33
C GLY A 37 11.16 -3.89 -7.39
N ALA A 38 10.40 -4.99 -7.34
CA ALA A 38 10.43 -6.07 -8.33
C ALA A 38 9.01 -6.42 -8.82
N PRO A 39 8.84 -6.84 -10.09
CA PRO A 39 7.58 -7.44 -10.56
C PRO A 39 7.29 -8.76 -9.82
N ALA A 40 6.02 -9.04 -9.57
CA ALA A 40 5.60 -10.33 -9.03
C ALA A 40 6.01 -11.49 -9.95
N MET A 41 6.40 -12.61 -9.35
CA MET A 41 6.81 -13.82 -10.03
C MET A 41 6.21 -15.08 -9.41
N ALA A 42 6.17 -16.18 -10.17
CA ALA A 42 5.56 -17.43 -9.73
C ALA A 42 6.21 -18.06 -8.48
N GLY A 43 7.48 -17.73 -8.23
CA GLY A 43 8.25 -18.21 -7.06
C GLY A 43 8.13 -17.33 -5.82
N ASP A 44 7.26 -16.32 -5.83
CA ASP A 44 7.12 -15.42 -4.70
C ASP A 44 6.68 -16.15 -3.42
N PRO A 45 7.23 -15.77 -2.25
CA PRO A 45 6.90 -16.42 -0.99
C PRO A 45 5.41 -16.36 -0.67
N PHE A 46 4.89 -17.41 -0.04
CA PHE A 46 3.50 -17.44 0.38
C PHE A 46 3.29 -18.18 1.70
N LEU A 47 2.17 -17.87 2.35
CA LEU A 47 1.66 -18.57 3.51
C LEU A 47 0.28 -19.15 3.20
N SER A 48 0.14 -20.46 3.32
CA SER A 48 -1.14 -21.12 3.14
C SER A 48 -2.11 -20.83 4.30
N TYR A 49 -3.40 -20.79 3.98
CA TYR A 49 -4.45 -20.74 4.98
C TYR A 49 -5.51 -21.81 4.76
N SER A 50 -6.09 -22.24 5.87
CA SER A 50 -7.30 -23.05 5.96
C SER A 50 -8.07 -22.52 7.15
N LEU A 51 -9.35 -22.19 6.95
CA LEU A 51 -10.22 -21.61 7.96
C LEU A 51 -11.53 -22.39 7.97
N GLU A 52 -11.88 -23.01 9.08
CA GLU A 52 -13.20 -23.62 9.28
C GLU A 52 -14.31 -22.56 9.25
N PRO A 53 -15.58 -22.96 9.04
CA PRO A 53 -16.71 -22.06 9.17
C PRO A 53 -16.70 -21.30 10.50
N GLY A 54 -16.79 -19.97 10.46
CA GLY A 54 -16.76 -19.10 11.65
C GLY A 54 -15.37 -18.89 12.27
N GLU A 55 -14.32 -19.53 11.75
CA GLU A 55 -12.97 -19.39 12.30
C GLU A 55 -12.38 -18.00 12.01
N THR A 56 -11.79 -17.39 13.05
CA THR A 56 -10.89 -16.24 12.91
C THR A 56 -9.48 -16.67 13.28
N ARG A 57 -8.52 -16.39 12.39
CA ARG A 57 -7.11 -16.69 12.61
C ARG A 57 -6.28 -15.43 12.52
N ALA A 58 -5.50 -15.15 13.55
CA ALA A 58 -4.58 -14.02 13.61
C ALA A 58 -3.15 -14.42 13.27
N ILE A 59 -2.45 -13.54 12.58
CA ILE A 59 -1.02 -13.59 12.30
C ILE A 59 -0.45 -12.27 12.80
N ALA A 60 0.34 -12.33 13.88
CA ALA A 60 0.83 -11.13 14.58
C ALA A 60 1.82 -10.32 13.73
N ASP A 61 2.70 -11.01 12.99
CA ASP A 61 3.61 -10.39 12.03
C ASP A 61 3.76 -11.31 10.81
N LEU A 62 3.21 -10.88 9.67
CA LEU A 62 3.05 -11.73 8.50
C LEU A 62 4.39 -12.11 7.85
N LEU A 63 5.33 -11.16 7.76
CA LEU A 63 6.58 -11.39 7.05
C LEU A 63 7.47 -12.38 7.83
N PRO A 64 7.71 -12.22 9.15
CA PRO A 64 8.40 -13.24 9.94
C PRO A 64 7.68 -14.59 9.95
N ALA A 65 6.34 -14.63 9.91
CA ALA A 65 5.60 -15.89 9.77
C ALA A 65 5.85 -16.60 8.41
N MET A 66 6.35 -15.87 7.41
CA MET A 66 6.85 -16.40 6.13
C MET A 66 8.38 -16.56 6.10
N GLY A 67 9.11 -16.22 7.18
CA GLY A 67 10.58 -16.20 7.20
C GLY A 67 11.20 -15.03 6.42
N LEU A 68 10.47 -13.91 6.30
CA LEU A 68 10.83 -12.75 5.48
C LEU A 68 11.00 -11.47 6.31
N THR A 69 11.55 -10.45 5.67
CA THR A 69 11.66 -9.06 6.14
C THR A 69 11.49 -8.11 4.95
N GLY A 70 11.36 -6.81 5.21
CA GLY A 70 11.32 -5.77 4.18
C GLY A 70 9.94 -5.18 3.91
N LEU A 71 9.79 -4.58 2.74
CA LEU A 71 8.58 -3.89 2.29
C LEU A 71 8.05 -4.55 1.02
N GLY A 72 6.73 -4.67 0.90
CA GLY A 72 6.10 -5.25 -0.28
C GLY A 72 4.59 -5.11 -0.30
N SER A 73 3.98 -5.80 -1.26
CA SER A 73 2.53 -5.96 -1.38
C SER A 73 2.11 -7.39 -1.07
N LEU A 74 0.83 -7.58 -0.77
CA LEU A 74 0.26 -8.88 -0.47
C LEU A 74 -0.96 -9.12 -1.33
N ASP A 75 -0.96 -10.23 -2.06
CA ASP A 75 -2.12 -10.70 -2.79
C ASP A 75 -2.75 -11.89 -2.04
N VAL A 76 -4.09 -11.97 -2.05
CA VAL A 76 -4.84 -13.07 -1.43
C VAL A 76 -5.43 -13.93 -2.54
N PHE A 77 -4.96 -15.17 -2.64
CA PHE A 77 -5.45 -16.13 -3.62
C PHE A 77 -6.23 -17.25 -2.92
N PRO A 78 -7.57 -17.24 -2.96
CA PRO A 78 -8.36 -18.41 -2.58
C PRO A 78 -8.10 -19.56 -3.57
N ASN A 79 -8.15 -20.79 -3.07
CA ASN A 79 -8.13 -21.97 -3.93
C ASN A 79 -9.39 -22.01 -4.82
N THR A 80 -9.35 -22.77 -5.91
CA THR A 80 -10.52 -22.95 -6.78
C THR A 80 -11.71 -23.50 -5.98
N GLY A 81 -12.88 -22.87 -6.12
CA GLY A 81 -14.11 -23.31 -5.45
C GLY A 81 -14.31 -22.81 -4.01
N THR A 82 -13.42 -21.93 -3.51
CA THR A 82 -13.60 -21.27 -2.20
C THR A 82 -13.66 -19.74 -2.37
N ALA A 83 -14.38 -19.09 -1.47
CA ALA A 83 -14.43 -17.64 -1.39
C ALA A 83 -13.14 -17.07 -0.76
N THR A 84 -12.91 -15.76 -0.95
CA THR A 84 -11.87 -15.00 -0.25
C THR A 84 -12.33 -14.75 1.20
N PRO A 85 -11.46 -14.96 2.22
CA PRO A 85 -11.79 -14.64 3.60
C PRO A 85 -11.99 -13.14 3.80
N PHE A 86 -12.71 -12.76 4.86
CA PHE A 86 -12.71 -11.39 5.32
C PHE A 86 -11.34 -11.08 5.95
N LEU A 87 -10.75 -9.94 5.60
CA LEU A 87 -9.41 -9.56 6.05
C LEU A 87 -9.45 -8.27 6.86
N LEU A 88 -8.73 -8.27 7.98
CA LEU A 88 -8.33 -7.07 8.69
C LEU A 88 -6.81 -7.03 8.72
N VAL A 89 -6.21 -6.07 8.03
CA VAL A 89 -4.75 -5.89 7.95
C VAL A 89 -4.39 -4.61 8.69
N ARG A 90 -3.39 -4.67 9.56
CA ARG A 90 -2.87 -3.49 10.24
C ARG A 90 -1.39 -3.34 9.94
N VAL A 91 -1.01 -2.18 9.44
CA VAL A 91 0.40 -1.75 9.32
C VAL A 91 0.66 -0.80 10.48
N PHE A 92 1.67 -1.09 11.30
CA PHE A 92 1.92 -0.34 12.53
C PHE A 92 3.40 -0.24 12.84
N ASP A 93 3.78 0.87 13.48
CA ASP A 93 5.07 1.01 14.15
C ASP A 93 5.03 0.32 15.52
N ASP A 94 6.08 -0.44 15.82
CA ASP A 94 6.31 -1.11 17.09
C ASP A 94 7.36 -0.32 17.91
N ALA A 95 6.87 0.55 18.79
CA ALA A 95 7.70 1.34 19.70
C ALA A 95 8.07 0.57 20.99
N GLY A 96 7.93 -0.76 21.00
CA GLY A 96 8.21 -1.62 22.14
C GLY A 96 7.34 -1.27 23.35
N ALA A 97 7.96 -0.87 24.46
CA ALA A 97 7.24 -0.47 25.68
C ALA A 97 6.33 0.76 25.49
N GLY A 98 6.57 1.57 24.45
CA GLY A 98 5.72 2.70 24.06
C GLY A 98 4.41 2.31 23.39
N GLY A 99 4.20 1.03 23.08
CA GLY A 99 3.01 0.54 22.38
C GLY A 99 3.14 0.60 20.85
N THR A 100 1.99 0.68 20.16
CA THR A 100 1.97 0.68 18.68
C THR A 100 1.06 1.77 18.13
N THR A 101 1.52 2.43 17.08
CA THR A 101 0.76 3.40 16.26
C THR A 101 0.61 2.86 14.85
N GLY A 102 -0.48 3.14 14.15
CA GLY A 102 -0.72 2.47 12.87
C GLY A 102 -2.12 2.65 12.32
N PHE A 103 -2.33 2.12 11.13
CA PHE A 103 -3.59 2.19 10.41
C PHE A 103 -4.02 0.81 9.91
N VAL A 104 -5.32 0.70 9.59
CA VAL A 104 -5.89 -0.46 8.91
C VAL A 104 -5.79 -0.27 7.41
N GLU A 105 -5.32 -1.30 6.71
CA GLU A 105 -5.35 -1.39 5.27
C GLU A 105 -6.47 -2.35 4.87
N GLU A 106 -7.45 -1.86 4.11
CA GLU A 106 -8.53 -2.70 3.59
C GLU A 106 -8.02 -3.56 2.44
N ALA A 107 -8.58 -4.76 2.27
CA ALA A 107 -8.36 -5.53 1.06
C ALA A 107 -8.96 -4.78 -0.14
N ILE A 108 -8.12 -4.47 -1.13
CA ILE A 108 -8.53 -3.72 -2.32
C ILE A 108 -8.84 -4.70 -3.45
N PRO A 109 -10.11 -4.83 -3.89
CA PRO A 109 -10.42 -5.66 -5.05
C PRO A 109 -9.84 -5.03 -6.33
N PRO A 110 -9.44 -5.85 -7.33
CA PRO A 110 -8.89 -5.34 -8.60
C PRO A 110 -9.77 -4.28 -9.29
N ALA A 111 -11.10 -4.41 -9.17
CA ALA A 111 -12.07 -3.48 -9.75
C ALA A 111 -12.05 -2.07 -9.13
N ARG A 112 -11.34 -1.87 -8.02
CA ARG A 112 -11.16 -0.56 -7.37
C ARG A 112 -9.84 0.10 -7.75
N ALA A 113 -8.98 -0.56 -8.52
CA ALA A 113 -7.81 0.08 -9.10
C ALA A 113 -8.25 1.16 -10.10
N LEU A 114 -7.49 2.26 -10.16
CA LEU A 114 -7.69 3.25 -11.22
C LEU A 114 -7.34 2.60 -12.56
N VAL A 115 -8.16 2.86 -13.57
CA VAL A 115 -7.97 2.37 -14.94
C VAL A 115 -7.75 3.52 -15.93
N ALA A 116 -7.37 3.20 -17.17
CA ALA A 116 -7.08 4.18 -18.21
C ALA A 116 -8.14 5.30 -18.31
N ALA A 117 -7.67 6.54 -18.49
CA ALA A 117 -8.43 7.80 -18.47
C ALA A 117 -8.96 8.25 -17.10
N GLU A 118 -8.97 7.42 -16.06
CA GLU A 118 -9.31 7.86 -14.72
C GLU A 118 -8.17 8.67 -14.09
N THR A 119 -8.54 9.61 -13.23
CA THR A 119 -7.61 10.44 -12.45
C THR A 119 -7.92 10.32 -10.98
N GLY A 120 -6.95 9.83 -10.21
CA GLY A 120 -7.00 9.83 -8.75
C GLY A 120 -6.27 11.03 -8.17
N PHE A 121 -6.68 11.47 -6.97
CA PHE A 121 -6.06 12.60 -6.29
C PHE A 121 -5.46 12.21 -4.93
N LEU A 122 -4.31 12.80 -4.62
CA LEU A 122 -3.67 12.78 -3.31
C LEU A 122 -3.43 14.21 -2.84
N ILE A 123 -3.39 14.41 -1.53
CA ILE A 123 -3.13 15.72 -0.90
C ILE A 123 -1.97 15.56 0.09
N SER A 124 -0.96 16.41 -0.01
CA SER A 124 0.17 16.40 0.94
C SER A 124 -0.24 16.94 2.31
N PRO A 125 0.54 16.64 3.37
CA PRO A 125 0.27 17.16 4.71
C PRO A 125 0.27 18.69 4.75
N PRO A 126 -0.47 19.30 5.69
CA PRO A 126 -0.47 20.75 5.89
C PRO A 126 0.83 21.30 6.50
N ASP A 127 1.65 20.43 7.11
CA ASP A 127 2.95 20.77 7.69
C ASP A 127 3.99 19.71 7.31
N THR A 128 4.88 20.04 6.39
CA THR A 128 5.91 19.13 5.89
C THR A 128 7.17 19.09 6.77
N ALA A 129 7.26 19.93 7.81
CA ALA A 129 8.30 19.83 8.82
C ALA A 129 7.93 18.76 9.87
N LEU A 130 6.66 18.72 10.27
CA LEU A 130 6.15 17.71 11.19
C LEU A 130 5.92 16.35 10.51
N TYR A 131 5.50 16.34 9.24
CA TYR A 131 5.13 15.12 8.54
C TYR A 131 5.98 14.89 7.29
N ARG A 132 6.38 13.64 7.08
CA ARG A 132 6.92 13.17 5.79
C ARG A 132 5.83 12.52 4.95
N PHE A 133 5.93 12.70 3.64
CA PHE A 133 4.97 12.15 2.68
C PHE A 133 5.66 11.22 1.68
N ASN A 134 5.11 10.02 1.56
CA ASN A 134 5.51 9.00 0.60
C ASN A 134 4.36 8.71 -0.37
N VAL A 135 4.69 8.26 -1.57
CA VAL A 135 3.71 7.80 -2.56
C VAL A 135 3.99 6.35 -2.89
N GLY A 136 2.95 5.52 -2.82
CA GLY A 136 2.98 4.13 -3.22
C GLY A 136 2.20 3.87 -4.49
N VAL A 137 2.69 2.94 -5.31
CA VAL A 137 2.04 2.49 -6.54
C VAL A 137 2.05 0.96 -6.56
N ARG A 138 0.88 0.36 -6.77
CA ARG A 138 0.68 -1.07 -7.02
C ARG A 138 0.01 -1.25 -8.38
N THR A 139 0.70 -1.86 -9.34
CA THR A 139 0.12 -2.17 -10.65
C THR A 139 -0.48 -3.57 -10.67
N LEU A 140 -1.43 -3.79 -11.58
CA LEU A 140 -2.00 -5.12 -11.85
C LEU A 140 -1.35 -5.75 -13.09
N GLY A 141 -1.97 -6.81 -13.64
CA GLY A 141 -1.38 -7.64 -14.69
C GLY A 141 -1.06 -6.94 -16.01
N SER A 142 -1.58 -5.75 -16.28
CA SER A 142 -1.25 -4.96 -17.48
C SER A 142 -0.15 -3.91 -17.24
N GLY A 143 0.39 -3.81 -16.02
CA GLY A 143 1.24 -2.68 -15.63
C GLY A 143 0.47 -1.37 -15.59
N ALA A 144 1.19 -0.25 -15.58
CA ALA A 144 0.57 1.07 -15.72
C ALA A 144 1.56 2.11 -16.25
N THR A 145 1.08 3.00 -17.12
CA THR A 145 1.70 4.31 -17.35
C THR A 145 0.82 5.36 -16.70
N ILE A 146 1.41 6.21 -15.85
CA ILE A 146 0.71 7.28 -15.14
C ILE A 146 1.27 8.65 -15.53
N ALA A 147 0.38 9.60 -15.77
CA ALA A 147 0.69 11.02 -15.89
C ALA A 147 0.37 11.71 -14.57
N ILE A 148 1.34 12.45 -14.04
CA ILE A 148 1.28 13.09 -12.73
C ILE A 148 1.27 14.60 -12.94
N THR A 149 0.35 15.30 -12.29
CA THR A 149 0.31 16.77 -12.21
C THR A 149 0.30 17.19 -10.75
N VAL A 150 1.26 18.01 -10.35
CA VAL A 150 1.32 18.60 -9.00
C VAL A 150 0.84 20.04 -9.06
N ARG A 151 -0.03 20.43 -8.13
CA ARG A 151 -0.44 21.82 -7.94
C ARG A 151 -0.08 22.30 -6.54
N ASN A 152 0.35 23.55 -6.44
CA ASN A 152 0.54 24.19 -5.15
C ASN A 152 -0.81 24.45 -4.45
N SER A 153 -0.77 24.98 -3.22
CA SER A 153 -1.96 25.30 -2.42
C SER A 153 -2.88 26.36 -3.05
N ALA A 154 -2.37 27.16 -3.99
CA ALA A 154 -3.16 28.12 -4.77
C ALA A 154 -3.75 27.52 -6.06
N GLY A 155 -3.51 26.23 -6.33
CA GLY A 155 -3.99 25.52 -7.52
C GLY A 155 -3.14 25.70 -8.77
N ALA A 156 -2.02 26.41 -8.71
CA ALA A 156 -1.12 26.56 -9.85
C ALA A 156 -0.31 25.26 -10.06
N VAL A 157 -0.24 24.79 -11.32
CA VAL A 157 0.58 23.63 -11.67
C VAL A 157 2.05 23.97 -11.47
N THR A 158 2.73 23.20 -10.63
CA THR A 158 4.16 23.36 -10.36
C THR A 158 4.99 22.33 -11.10
N ARG A 159 4.44 21.14 -11.34
CA ARG A 159 5.17 20.01 -11.93
C ARG A 159 4.24 19.11 -12.73
N THR A 160 4.77 18.54 -13.80
CA THR A 160 4.16 17.43 -14.55
C THR A 160 5.22 16.41 -14.89
N LEU A 161 4.92 15.12 -14.73
CA LEU A 161 5.82 14.04 -15.13
C LEU A 161 5.04 12.79 -15.50
N THR A 162 5.70 11.84 -16.16
CA THR A 162 5.14 10.53 -16.49
C THR A 162 6.00 9.44 -15.85
N ARG A 163 5.35 8.38 -15.36
CA ARG A 163 6.02 7.16 -14.90
C ARG A 163 5.41 5.93 -15.55
N THR A 164 6.25 4.95 -15.85
CA THR A 164 5.82 3.66 -16.39
C THR A 164 6.28 2.55 -15.47
N TYR A 165 5.39 1.61 -15.20
CA TYR A 165 5.55 0.52 -14.26
C TYR A 165 5.26 -0.81 -14.94
N PRO A 166 6.06 -1.86 -14.64
CA PRO A 166 5.79 -3.19 -15.16
C PRO A 166 4.51 -3.79 -14.56
N PRO A 167 4.00 -4.89 -15.15
CA PRO A 167 2.93 -5.69 -14.56
C PRO A 167 3.22 -6.16 -13.14
N ASN A 168 2.17 -6.23 -12.33
CA ASN A 168 2.18 -6.79 -10.97
C ASN A 168 3.34 -6.27 -10.12
N TYR A 169 3.60 -4.96 -10.18
CA TYR A 169 4.69 -4.29 -9.48
C TYR A 169 4.19 -3.56 -8.24
N PHE A 170 5.06 -3.40 -7.25
CA PHE A 170 4.82 -2.51 -6.12
C PHE A 170 6.06 -1.68 -5.80
N GLU A 171 5.86 -0.40 -5.51
CA GLU A 171 6.85 0.44 -4.85
C GLU A 171 6.19 1.43 -3.88
N GLN A 172 7.00 1.92 -2.95
CA GLN A 172 6.74 3.14 -2.20
C GLN A 172 8.02 3.98 -2.18
N ARG A 173 7.91 5.27 -2.49
CA ARG A 173 9.03 6.22 -2.48
C ARG A 173 8.66 7.46 -1.68
N ASP A 174 9.67 8.16 -1.17
CA ASP A 174 9.47 9.52 -0.70
C ASP A 174 8.97 10.42 -1.83
N SER A 175 8.24 11.48 -1.49
CA SER A 175 7.62 12.36 -2.49
C SER A 175 8.63 13.04 -3.43
N ALA A 176 9.84 13.36 -2.98
CA ALA A 176 10.86 14.00 -3.83
C ALA A 176 11.32 13.02 -4.92
N SER A 177 11.65 11.78 -4.52
CA SER A 177 12.02 10.69 -5.42
C SER A 177 10.87 10.29 -6.35
N PHE A 178 9.64 10.25 -5.86
CA PHE A 178 8.46 9.95 -6.67
C PHE A 178 8.12 11.08 -7.66
N LEU A 179 8.41 12.33 -7.34
CA LEU A 179 8.13 13.47 -8.22
C LEU A 179 9.34 13.89 -9.07
N SER A 180 10.48 13.19 -8.96
CA SER A 180 11.75 13.51 -9.62
C SER A 180 12.12 14.99 -9.45
N GLY A 181 12.01 15.50 -8.22
CA GLY A 181 12.17 16.92 -7.95
C GLY A 181 12.28 17.22 -6.45
N PRO A 182 12.07 18.47 -6.03
CA PRO A 182 12.10 18.82 -4.61
C PRO A 182 10.98 18.08 -3.84
N PRO A 183 11.09 17.95 -2.51
CA PRO A 183 9.99 17.44 -1.70
C PRO A 183 8.65 18.12 -2.01
N ILE A 184 7.55 17.41 -1.80
CA ILE A 184 6.23 18.02 -1.90
C ILE A 184 6.07 19.09 -0.82
N GLY A 185 5.45 20.22 -1.16
CA GLY A 185 5.17 21.30 -0.22
C GLY A 185 3.92 21.03 0.62
N ALA A 186 3.64 21.92 1.56
CA ALA A 186 2.43 21.88 2.38
C ALA A 186 1.16 22.14 1.53
N ASN A 187 0.12 21.34 1.75
CA ASN A 187 -1.19 21.47 1.08
C ASN A 187 -1.10 21.46 -0.47
N GLU A 188 -0.10 20.80 -1.04
CA GLU A 188 -0.05 20.54 -2.47
C GLU A 188 -0.95 19.36 -2.82
N SER A 189 -1.44 19.32 -4.06
CA SER A 189 -2.20 18.18 -4.58
C SER A 189 -1.43 17.47 -5.68
N ILE A 190 -1.59 16.15 -5.75
CA ILE A 190 -1.08 15.30 -6.82
C ILE A 190 -2.28 14.69 -7.54
N ALA A 191 -2.47 15.05 -8.79
CA ALA A 191 -3.39 14.35 -9.70
C ALA A 191 -2.61 13.26 -10.44
N VAL A 192 -3.12 12.03 -10.40
CA VAL A 192 -2.51 10.84 -11.03
C VAL A 192 -3.50 10.28 -12.03
N GLN A 193 -3.27 10.57 -13.30
CA GLN A 193 -4.04 10.05 -14.41
C GLN A 193 -3.43 8.74 -14.91
N ILE A 194 -4.24 7.69 -15.05
CA ILE A 194 -3.80 6.46 -15.71
C ILE A 194 -3.87 6.67 -17.22
N VAL A 195 -2.71 6.63 -17.89
CA VAL A 195 -2.61 6.72 -19.35
C VAL A 195 -2.89 5.36 -19.98
N SER A 196 -2.38 4.29 -19.39
CA SER A 196 -2.59 2.91 -19.81
C SER A 196 -2.48 1.95 -18.63
N GLY A 197 -3.09 0.76 -18.76
CA GLY A 197 -3.08 -0.25 -17.71
C GLY A 197 -3.96 0.11 -16.52
N SER A 198 -3.52 -0.26 -15.32
CA SER A 198 -4.27 -0.01 -14.09
C SER A 198 -3.36 -0.02 -12.87
N ALA A 199 -3.63 0.87 -11.91
CA ALA A 199 -2.88 0.95 -10.67
C ALA A 199 -3.75 1.36 -9.48
N ILE A 200 -3.38 0.85 -8.31
CA ILE A 200 -3.74 1.43 -7.02
C ILE A 200 -2.61 2.39 -6.66
N VAL A 201 -2.97 3.63 -6.34
CA VAL A 201 -2.01 4.67 -5.93
C VAL A 201 -2.43 5.20 -4.57
N TYR A 202 -1.48 5.47 -3.70
CA TYR A 202 -1.76 5.98 -2.36
C TYR A 202 -0.71 6.97 -1.88
N GLY A 203 -1.12 7.83 -0.94
CA GLY A 203 -0.24 8.67 -0.15
C GLY A 203 -0.10 8.10 1.25
N ALA A 204 1.13 8.03 1.75
CA ALA A 204 1.45 7.62 3.10
C ALA A 204 2.10 8.80 3.84
N THR A 205 1.40 9.33 4.83
CA THR A 205 1.88 10.40 5.71
C THR A 205 2.40 9.78 6.99
N VAL A 206 3.56 10.22 7.47
CA VAL A 206 4.12 9.75 8.74
C VAL A 206 4.61 10.92 9.57
N ASP A 207 4.25 10.94 10.85
CA ASP A 207 4.77 11.91 11.81
C ASP A 207 6.29 11.69 12.04
N ASN A 208 7.07 12.76 11.98
CA ASN A 208 8.53 12.71 12.12
C ASN A 208 9.01 12.50 13.57
N HIS A 209 8.14 12.70 14.56
CA HIS A 209 8.45 12.53 15.98
C HIS A 209 7.92 11.20 16.51
N THR A 210 6.68 10.86 16.23
CA THR A 210 6.02 9.66 16.80
C THR A 210 6.02 8.46 15.87
N ASN A 211 6.38 8.66 14.60
CA ASN A 211 6.26 7.67 13.53
C ASN A 211 4.83 7.16 13.27
N ASP A 212 3.82 7.83 13.82
CA ASP A 212 2.41 7.50 13.57
C ASP A 212 2.09 7.65 12.07
N PRO A 213 1.71 6.56 11.38
CA PRO A 213 1.44 6.59 9.97
C PRO A 213 -0.06 6.69 9.66
N SER A 214 -0.38 7.31 8.53
CA SER A 214 -1.72 7.29 7.93
C SER A 214 -1.64 7.06 6.42
N LEU A 215 -2.75 6.57 5.86
CA LEU A 215 -2.87 6.21 4.46
C LEU A 215 -4.06 6.95 3.83
N GLN A 216 -3.87 7.45 2.60
CA GLN A 216 -4.95 7.88 1.73
C GLN A 216 -4.84 7.15 0.39
N LEU A 217 -5.92 6.48 -0.03
CA LEU A 217 -6.00 5.95 -1.39
C LEU A 217 -6.33 7.08 -2.36
N ALA A 218 -5.63 7.12 -3.50
CA ALA A 218 -6.02 7.98 -4.61
C ALA A 218 -7.39 7.51 -5.12
N LYS A 219 -8.35 8.44 -5.18
CA LYS A 219 -9.71 8.18 -5.67
C LYS A 219 -10.09 9.24 -6.69
N THR A 220 -10.98 8.85 -7.59
CA THR A 220 -11.64 9.78 -8.52
C THR A 220 -12.41 10.84 -7.74
N ALA A 221 -12.53 12.03 -8.32
CA ALA A 221 -13.36 13.08 -7.72
C ALA A 221 -14.83 12.62 -7.65
N PRO A 222 -15.60 13.04 -6.62
CA PRO A 222 -17.02 12.71 -6.50
C PRO A 222 -17.87 13.17 -7.67
#